data_AF-A0A1Q7M7A6-F1
#
_entry.id   AF-A0A1Q7M7A6-F1
#
_cell.length_a   1.000
_cell.length_b   1.000
_cell.length_c   1.000
_cell.angle_alpha   90.00
_cell.angle_beta   90.00
_cell.angle_gamma   90.00
#
_symmetry.space_group_name_H-M   'P 1'
#
loop_
_entity.id
_entity.type
_entity.pdbx_description
1 polymer ?
#
loop_
_entity_poly.entity_id
_entity_poly.type
_entity_poly.pdbx_seq_one_letter_code
_entity_poly.pdbx_strand_id
1 'polypeptide(L)'
;MFAISQSGETMDTLNAVRDAKAKGATILSVLNVLGSTLMRLSNVYIDQNSGPEIGVASTKAFTSQIAVLLRLAATVGRKKGKVSAKEITELESELHRVPDMIQNIINTKVDEIRRIAEECDTASSICFLGRGINVPTALEGRLKLLELSYVPAIAYPAGESKHGFIALIQEGFPVIFVAPKDETESKGRSYHLNNRGRRRRDQKPLRPSN
;
A
#
# COMPACT_ATOMS: atom_id res chain seq x y z
N MET A 1 12.38 -15.32 -14.23
CA MET A 1 11.98 -13.93 -13.94
C MET A 1 10.51 -13.89 -13.55
N PHE A 2 10.15 -13.08 -12.57
CA PHE A 2 8.75 -12.82 -12.19
C PHE A 2 8.40 -11.38 -12.56
N ALA A 3 7.37 -11.18 -13.36
CA ALA A 3 6.94 -9.86 -13.83
C ALA A 3 5.49 -9.57 -13.40
N ILE A 4 5.20 -8.31 -13.14
CA ILE A 4 3.89 -7.86 -12.68
C ILE A 4 3.54 -6.61 -13.49
N SER A 5 2.37 -6.61 -14.15
CA SER A 5 1.87 -5.43 -14.86
C SER A 5 0.36 -5.52 -15.05
N GLN A 6 -0.36 -4.47 -14.65
CA GLN A 6 -1.80 -4.39 -14.87
C GLN A 6 -2.13 -4.40 -16.37
N SER A 7 -1.49 -3.53 -17.15
CA SER A 7 -1.76 -3.38 -18.60
C SER A 7 -1.09 -4.46 -19.44
N GLY A 8 0.03 -5.01 -18.97
CA GLY A 8 0.90 -5.87 -19.76
C GLY A 8 1.64 -5.15 -20.88
N GLU A 9 1.63 -3.81 -20.89
CA GLU A 9 2.25 -2.95 -21.92
C GLU A 9 3.29 -1.97 -21.35
N THR A 10 3.57 -2.02 -20.05
CA THR A 10 4.58 -1.15 -19.41
C THR A 10 5.97 -1.38 -20.02
N MET A 11 6.50 -0.38 -20.73
CA MET A 11 7.69 -0.54 -21.57
C MET A 11 8.92 -1.01 -20.79
N ASP A 12 9.18 -0.43 -19.61
CA ASP A 12 10.32 -0.84 -18.78
C ASP A 12 10.21 -2.30 -18.32
N THR A 13 9.01 -2.74 -17.95
CA THR A 13 8.74 -4.14 -17.63
C THR A 13 8.95 -5.04 -18.85
N LEU A 14 8.46 -4.64 -20.01
CA LEU A 14 8.61 -5.41 -21.25
C LEU A 14 10.07 -5.52 -21.68
N ASN A 15 10.85 -4.44 -21.57
CA ASN A 15 12.27 -4.45 -21.91
C ASN A 15 13.06 -5.36 -20.98
N ALA A 16 12.80 -5.31 -19.67
CA ALA A 16 13.40 -6.22 -18.71
C ALA A 16 13.04 -7.69 -19.01
N VAL A 17 11.77 -7.97 -19.37
CA VAL A 17 11.32 -9.32 -19.73
C VAL A 17 11.98 -9.81 -21.02
N ARG A 18 12.10 -8.97 -22.04
CA ARG A 18 12.76 -9.32 -23.31
C ARG A 18 14.23 -9.67 -23.08
N ASP A 19 14.95 -8.85 -22.31
CA ASP A 19 16.35 -9.10 -21.97
C ASP A 19 16.52 -10.40 -21.17
N ALA A 20 15.70 -10.62 -20.14
CA ALA A 20 15.73 -11.85 -19.36
C ALA A 20 15.43 -13.08 -20.22
N LYS A 21 14.45 -12.99 -21.14
CA LYS A 21 14.09 -14.08 -22.05
C LYS A 21 15.21 -14.37 -23.05
N ALA A 22 15.87 -13.35 -23.58
CA ALA A 22 17.04 -13.51 -24.45
C ALA A 22 18.20 -14.24 -23.73
N LYS A 23 18.31 -14.08 -22.42
CA LYS A 23 19.25 -14.80 -21.54
C LYS A 23 18.75 -16.18 -21.10
N GLY A 24 17.65 -16.68 -21.66
CA GLY A 24 17.11 -18.02 -21.38
C GLY A 24 16.27 -18.13 -20.10
N ALA A 25 15.86 -17.02 -19.48
CA ALA A 25 15.04 -17.07 -18.27
C ALA A 25 13.60 -17.52 -18.57
N THR A 26 13.08 -18.43 -17.75
CA THR A 26 11.64 -18.72 -17.70
C THR A 26 10.89 -17.52 -17.14
N ILE A 27 9.87 -17.04 -17.86
CA ILE A 27 9.07 -15.87 -17.52
C ILE A 27 7.73 -16.31 -16.93
N LEU A 28 7.47 -15.92 -15.68
CA LEU A 28 6.17 -16.01 -15.02
C LEU A 28 5.63 -14.59 -14.82
N SER A 29 4.40 -14.33 -15.23
CA SER A 29 3.80 -12.99 -15.10
C SER A 29 2.46 -12.99 -14.36
N VAL A 30 2.19 -11.94 -13.59
CA VAL A 30 0.86 -11.59 -13.07
C VAL A 30 0.36 -10.37 -13.84
N LEU A 31 -0.79 -10.49 -14.49
CA LEU A 31 -1.35 -9.46 -15.36
C LEU A 31 -2.89 -9.47 -15.38
N ASN A 32 -3.49 -8.38 -15.84
CA ASN A 32 -4.95 -8.23 -15.89
C ASN A 32 -5.51 -8.15 -17.32
N VAL A 33 -4.67 -7.82 -18.33
CA VAL A 33 -5.10 -7.71 -19.72
C VAL A 33 -4.65 -8.92 -20.52
N LEU A 34 -5.60 -9.82 -20.80
CA LEU A 34 -5.36 -10.97 -21.67
C LEU A 34 -5.03 -10.53 -23.10
N GLY A 35 -4.15 -11.27 -23.75
CA GLY A 35 -3.65 -10.95 -25.08
C GLY A 35 -2.58 -9.85 -25.11
N SER A 36 -2.21 -9.24 -23.98
CA SER A 36 -1.14 -8.23 -23.90
C SER A 36 0.23 -8.74 -24.33
N THR A 37 1.16 -7.82 -24.63
CA THR A 37 2.55 -8.12 -24.99
C THR A 37 3.23 -8.93 -23.89
N LEU A 38 3.05 -8.56 -22.62
CA LEU A 38 3.63 -9.30 -21.50
C LEU A 38 3.11 -10.75 -21.47
N MET A 39 1.81 -10.97 -21.71
CA MET A 39 1.25 -12.33 -21.77
C MET A 39 1.93 -13.15 -22.87
N ARG A 40 2.06 -12.60 -24.09
CA ARG A 40 2.70 -13.29 -25.22
C ARG A 40 4.18 -13.60 -24.98
N LEU A 41 4.86 -12.76 -24.20
CA LEU A 41 6.26 -12.99 -23.84
C LEU A 41 6.42 -14.01 -22.71
N SER A 42 5.38 -14.27 -21.91
CA SER A 42 5.44 -15.12 -20.73
C SER A 42 5.39 -16.61 -21.08
N ASN A 43 6.10 -17.44 -20.31
CA ASN A 43 5.96 -18.90 -20.39
C ASN A 43 4.73 -19.37 -19.61
N VAL A 44 4.47 -18.72 -18.47
CA VAL A 44 3.30 -18.94 -17.63
C VAL A 44 2.77 -17.57 -17.23
N TYR A 45 1.46 -17.41 -17.20
CA TYR A 45 0.82 -16.20 -16.71
C TYR A 45 -0.26 -16.56 -15.68
N ILE A 46 -0.53 -15.60 -14.80
CA ILE A 46 -1.64 -15.62 -13.86
C ILE A 46 -2.48 -14.40 -14.18
N ASP A 47 -3.71 -14.66 -14.61
CA ASP A 47 -4.72 -13.62 -14.76
C ASP A 47 -5.22 -13.17 -13.39
N GLN A 48 -5.17 -11.88 -13.15
CA GLN A 48 -5.71 -11.26 -11.94
C GLN A 48 -7.23 -11.21 -11.94
N ASN A 49 -7.85 -11.18 -13.12
CA ASN A 49 -9.30 -11.11 -13.32
C ASN A 49 -9.99 -10.00 -12.49
N SER A 50 -9.35 -8.82 -12.40
CA SER A 50 -9.94 -7.64 -11.74
C SER A 50 -10.88 -6.84 -12.65
N GLY A 51 -10.99 -7.25 -13.92
CA GLY A 51 -11.77 -6.55 -14.95
C GLY A 51 -11.11 -5.23 -15.40
N PRO A 52 -11.71 -4.52 -16.37
CA PRO A 52 -11.14 -3.28 -16.90
C PRO A 52 -11.15 -2.17 -15.84
N GLU A 53 -10.09 -1.39 -15.77
CA GLU A 53 -9.96 -0.26 -14.85
C GLU A 53 -9.93 1.03 -15.66
N ILE A 54 -10.98 1.85 -15.52
CA ILE A 54 -11.17 3.08 -16.29
C ILE A 54 -10.55 4.28 -15.57
N GLY A 55 -10.51 4.23 -14.23
CA GLY A 55 -9.90 5.28 -13.42
C GLY A 55 -8.39 5.37 -13.67
N VAL A 56 -7.87 6.60 -13.64
CA VAL A 56 -6.43 6.87 -13.79
C VAL A 56 -5.64 6.20 -12.67
N ALA A 57 -6.15 6.30 -11.43
CA ALA A 57 -5.56 5.68 -10.27
C ALA A 57 -6.01 4.21 -10.12
N SER A 58 -5.05 3.29 -10.10
CA SER A 58 -5.34 1.87 -9.79
C SER A 58 -5.92 1.70 -8.39
N THR A 59 -6.99 0.91 -8.28
CA THR A 59 -7.71 0.61 -7.03
C THR A 59 -7.92 -0.88 -6.88
N LYS A 60 -8.83 -1.46 -7.66
CA LYS A 60 -9.15 -2.89 -7.64
C LYS A 60 -8.01 -3.73 -8.20
N ALA A 61 -7.26 -3.22 -9.18
CA ALA A 61 -6.14 -3.97 -9.73
C ALA A 61 -5.07 -4.20 -8.66
N PHE A 62 -4.79 -3.20 -7.82
CA PHE A 62 -3.84 -3.31 -6.70
C PHE A 62 -4.27 -4.34 -5.65
N THR A 63 -5.51 -4.27 -5.16
CA THR A 63 -5.99 -5.19 -4.12
C THR A 63 -6.12 -6.62 -4.65
N SER A 64 -6.61 -6.82 -5.88
CA SER A 64 -6.61 -8.12 -6.55
C SER A 64 -5.19 -8.66 -6.76
N GLN A 65 -4.21 -7.80 -7.07
CA GLN A 65 -2.81 -8.20 -7.18
C GLN A 65 -2.27 -8.77 -5.88
N ILE A 66 -2.50 -8.09 -4.75
CA ILE A 66 -2.08 -8.57 -3.45
C ILE A 66 -2.71 -9.95 -3.15
N ALA A 67 -4.01 -10.12 -3.41
CA ALA A 67 -4.69 -11.39 -3.19
C ALA A 67 -4.08 -12.53 -4.05
N VAL A 68 -3.80 -12.27 -5.32
CA VAL A 68 -3.15 -13.24 -6.23
C VAL A 68 -1.74 -13.59 -5.75
N LEU A 69 -0.94 -12.59 -5.39
CA LEU A 69 0.42 -12.81 -4.90
C LEU A 69 0.45 -13.60 -3.60
N LEU A 70 -0.51 -13.35 -2.70
CA LEU A 70 -0.64 -14.06 -1.44
C LEU A 70 -1.01 -15.53 -1.66
N ARG A 71 -1.95 -15.83 -2.56
CA ARG A 71 -2.28 -17.20 -2.96
C ARG A 71 -1.13 -17.91 -3.66
N LEU A 72 -0.39 -17.21 -4.51
CA LEU A 72 0.81 -17.74 -5.16
C LEU A 72 1.88 -18.08 -4.12
N ALA A 73 2.15 -17.19 -3.18
CA ALA A 73 3.10 -17.42 -2.10
C ALA A 73 2.72 -18.63 -1.23
N ALA A 74 1.44 -18.76 -0.86
CA ALA A 74 0.92 -19.90 -0.11
C ALA A 74 1.06 -21.21 -0.89
N THR A 75 0.74 -21.21 -2.19
CA THR A 75 0.89 -22.37 -3.08
C THR A 75 2.35 -22.82 -3.19
N VAL A 76 3.27 -21.87 -3.36
CA VAL A 76 4.71 -22.15 -3.41
C VAL A 76 5.20 -22.66 -2.04
N GLY A 77 4.73 -22.05 -0.95
CA GLY A 77 5.03 -22.47 0.41
C GLY A 77 4.58 -23.90 0.71
N ARG A 78 3.37 -24.28 0.27
CA ARG A 78 2.85 -25.65 0.36
C ARG A 78 3.73 -26.65 -0.37
N LYS A 79 4.07 -26.35 -1.63
CA LYS A 79 4.94 -27.21 -2.45
C LYS A 79 6.33 -27.40 -1.83
N LYS A 80 6.80 -26.42 -1.08
CA LYS A 80 8.08 -26.47 -0.35
C LYS A 80 7.98 -27.06 1.06
N GLY A 81 6.78 -27.49 1.50
CA GLY A 81 6.56 -27.97 2.87
C GLY A 81 6.77 -26.91 3.95
N LYS A 82 6.65 -25.62 3.61
CA LYS A 82 6.83 -24.49 4.54
C LYS A 82 5.53 -23.92 5.07
N VAL A 83 4.42 -24.28 4.45
CA VAL A 83 3.06 -23.87 4.83
C VAL A 83 2.20 -25.11 4.88
N SER A 84 1.53 -25.32 6.00
CA SER A 84 0.63 -26.43 6.25
C SER A 84 -0.69 -26.28 5.48
N ALA A 85 -1.42 -27.40 5.31
CA ALA A 85 -2.76 -27.35 4.72
C ALA A 85 -3.71 -26.47 5.55
N LYS A 86 -3.56 -26.48 6.88
CA LYS A 86 -4.36 -25.66 7.80
C LYS A 86 -4.16 -24.16 7.56
N GLU A 87 -2.91 -23.71 7.49
CA GLU A 87 -2.58 -22.29 7.23
C GLU A 87 -3.14 -21.81 5.88
N ILE A 88 -3.17 -22.68 4.86
CA ILE A 88 -3.74 -22.34 3.56
C ILE A 88 -5.26 -22.20 3.64
N THR A 89 -5.94 -23.14 4.32
CA THR A 89 -7.39 -23.06 4.52
C THR A 89 -7.78 -21.80 5.30
N GLU A 90 -7.02 -21.46 6.34
CA GLU A 90 -7.23 -20.23 7.12
C GLU A 90 -7.02 -18.99 6.24
N LEU A 91 -5.94 -18.94 5.46
CA LEU A 91 -5.67 -17.86 4.52
C LEU A 91 -6.77 -17.69 3.47
N GLU A 92 -7.24 -18.79 2.89
CA GLU A 92 -8.33 -18.77 1.92
C GLU A 92 -9.62 -18.28 2.57
N SER A 93 -9.94 -18.74 3.78
CA SER A 93 -11.11 -18.27 4.52
C SER A 93 -11.07 -16.76 4.76
N GLU A 94 -9.93 -16.21 5.20
CA GLU A 94 -9.78 -14.77 5.41
C GLU A 94 -9.85 -13.99 4.09
N LEU A 95 -9.26 -14.48 3.00
CA LEU A 95 -9.37 -13.87 1.68
C LEU A 95 -10.83 -13.77 1.18
N HIS A 96 -11.67 -14.77 1.48
CA HIS A 96 -13.10 -14.72 1.13
C HIS A 96 -13.87 -13.66 1.92
N ARG A 97 -13.38 -13.25 3.09
CA ARG A 97 -14.02 -12.21 3.93
C ARG A 97 -13.62 -10.79 3.53
N VAL A 98 -12.51 -10.62 2.81
CA VAL A 98 -11.98 -9.31 2.41
C VAL A 98 -13.01 -8.45 1.65
N PRO A 99 -13.76 -8.97 0.65
CA PRO A 99 -14.77 -8.18 -0.05
C PRO A 99 -15.83 -7.59 0.89
N ASP A 100 -16.36 -8.38 1.83
CA ASP A 100 -17.35 -7.93 2.81
C ASP A 100 -16.76 -6.87 3.75
N MET A 101 -15.50 -7.04 4.17
CA MET A 101 -14.79 -6.05 4.98
C MET A 101 -14.63 -4.72 4.24
N ILE A 102 -14.25 -4.76 2.95
CA ILE A 102 -14.14 -3.56 2.11
C ILE A 102 -15.51 -2.90 1.96
N GLN A 103 -16.56 -3.67 1.67
CA GLN A 103 -17.91 -3.15 1.52
C GLN A 103 -18.41 -2.48 2.80
N ASN A 104 -18.13 -3.09 3.96
CA ASN A 104 -18.47 -2.51 5.25
C ASN A 104 -17.73 -1.18 5.49
N ILE A 105 -16.45 -1.08 5.13
CA ILE A 105 -15.69 0.19 5.22
C ILE A 105 -16.32 1.25 4.32
N ILE A 106 -16.64 0.92 3.07
CA ILE A 106 -17.30 1.86 2.13
C ILE A 106 -18.64 2.33 2.71
N ASN A 107 -19.42 1.44 3.31
CA ASN A 107 -20.74 1.80 3.82
C ASN A 107 -20.70 2.60 5.12
N THR A 108 -19.66 2.44 5.94
CA THR A 108 -19.65 2.96 7.32
C THR A 108 -18.63 4.06 7.57
N LYS A 109 -17.61 4.21 6.72
CA LYS A 109 -16.46 5.08 6.98
C LYS A 109 -16.33 6.28 6.04
N VAL A 110 -17.17 6.39 5.01
CA VAL A 110 -17.06 7.46 4.01
C VAL A 110 -17.13 8.85 4.63
N ASP A 111 -18.05 9.10 5.56
CA ASP A 111 -18.20 10.42 6.18
C ASP A 111 -17.01 10.78 7.08
N GLU A 112 -16.47 9.80 7.81
CA GLU A 112 -15.27 9.96 8.63
C GLU A 112 -14.05 10.28 7.75
N ILE A 113 -13.88 9.55 6.64
CA ILE A 113 -12.81 9.77 5.67
C ILE A 113 -12.94 11.15 5.00
N ARG A 114 -14.16 11.56 4.64
CA ARG A 114 -14.42 12.88 4.05
C ARG A 114 -13.98 13.99 4.99
N ARG A 115 -14.36 13.91 6.27
CA ARG A 115 -13.94 14.89 7.27
C ARG A 115 -12.42 14.94 7.42
N ILE A 116 -11.74 13.79 7.44
CA ILE A 116 -10.26 13.76 7.49
C ILE A 116 -9.65 14.42 6.26
N ALA A 117 -10.24 14.20 5.07
CA ALA A 117 -9.80 14.85 3.84
C ALA A 117 -9.96 16.38 3.90
N GLU A 118 -11.10 16.87 4.42
CA GLU A 118 -11.33 18.30 4.65
C GLU A 118 -10.32 18.90 5.65
N GLU A 119 -9.98 18.19 6.72
CA GLU A 119 -8.94 18.61 7.67
C GLU A 119 -7.54 18.68 7.02
N CYS A 120 -7.34 18.00 5.90
CA CYS A 120 -6.07 17.91 5.17
C CYS A 120 -6.00 18.83 3.94
N ASP A 121 -7.09 19.50 3.56
CA ASP A 121 -7.21 20.30 2.32
C ASP A 121 -6.23 21.49 2.28
N THR A 122 -5.95 22.08 3.44
CA THR A 122 -5.04 23.23 3.57
C THR A 122 -3.57 22.82 3.76
N ALA A 123 -3.26 21.52 3.77
CA ALA A 123 -1.92 21.04 4.01
C ALA A 123 -1.01 21.25 2.80
N SER A 124 0.15 21.87 3.01
CA SER A 124 1.17 22.03 1.96
C SER A 124 1.83 20.70 1.56
N SER A 125 1.76 19.70 2.43
CA SER A 125 2.21 18.33 2.15
C SER A 125 1.65 17.36 3.18
N ILE A 126 1.45 16.11 2.79
CA ILE A 126 0.93 15.03 3.64
C ILE A 126 1.93 13.88 3.74
N CYS A 127 2.07 13.27 4.92
CA CYS A 127 2.95 12.13 5.12
C CYS A 127 2.19 10.84 5.41
N PHE A 128 2.57 9.76 4.73
CA PHE A 128 2.09 8.41 4.98
C PHE A 128 3.16 7.59 5.69
N LEU A 129 2.80 6.95 6.79
CA LEU A 129 3.69 6.06 7.54
C LEU A 129 3.10 4.66 7.59
N GLY A 130 3.96 3.67 7.40
CA GLY A 130 3.62 2.25 7.58
C GLY A 130 4.78 1.52 8.25
N ARG A 131 4.51 0.33 8.78
CA ARG A 131 5.54 -0.52 9.41
C ARG A 131 5.45 -1.96 8.93
N GLY A 132 6.61 -2.57 8.72
CA GLY A 132 6.70 -3.96 8.25
C GLY A 132 5.95 -4.14 6.93
N ILE A 133 5.06 -5.14 6.90
CA ILE A 133 4.23 -5.45 5.73
C ILE A 133 3.28 -4.32 5.30
N ASN A 134 3.07 -3.32 6.16
CA ASN A 134 2.19 -2.18 5.91
C ASN A 134 2.90 -0.99 5.24
N VAL A 135 4.23 -1.03 5.08
CA VAL A 135 4.99 0.02 4.36
C VAL A 135 4.52 0.16 2.91
N PRO A 136 4.36 -0.94 2.12
CA PRO A 136 3.80 -0.86 0.78
C PRO A 136 2.40 -0.22 0.73
N THR A 137 1.54 -0.50 1.71
CA THR A 137 0.21 0.13 1.81
C THR A 137 0.30 1.64 2.02
N ALA A 138 1.24 2.10 2.84
CA ALA A 138 1.48 3.54 3.03
C ALA A 138 2.03 4.20 1.75
N LEU A 139 2.92 3.52 1.02
CA LEU A 139 3.43 3.97 -0.27
C LEU A 139 2.32 4.10 -1.32
N GLU A 140 1.40 3.13 -1.37
CA GLU A 140 0.25 3.15 -2.25
C GLU A 140 -0.71 4.28 -1.90
N GLY A 141 -1.02 4.47 -0.60
CA GLY A 141 -1.88 5.58 -0.15
C GLY A 141 -1.33 6.95 -0.55
N ARG A 142 -0.01 7.15 -0.39
CA ARG A 142 0.69 8.35 -0.89
C ARG A 142 0.56 8.49 -2.41
N LEU A 143 0.76 7.39 -3.16
CA LEU A 143 0.67 7.41 -4.62
C LEU A 143 -0.74 7.84 -5.08
N LYS A 144 -1.80 7.29 -4.49
CA LYS A 144 -3.18 7.68 -4.83
C LYS A 144 -3.48 9.15 -4.57
N LEU A 145 -2.97 9.68 -3.45
CA LEU A 145 -3.12 11.09 -3.15
C LEU A 145 -2.44 11.96 -4.23
N LEU A 146 -1.20 11.63 -4.59
CA LEU A 146 -0.46 12.35 -5.64
C LEU A 146 -1.16 12.28 -7.01
N GLU A 147 -1.69 11.11 -7.38
CA GLU A 147 -2.36 10.89 -8.67
C GLU A 147 -3.67 11.68 -8.81
N LEU A 148 -4.42 11.86 -7.72
CA LEU A 148 -5.80 12.36 -7.75
C LEU A 148 -5.94 13.82 -7.28
N SER A 149 -5.16 14.25 -6.29
CA SER A 149 -5.27 15.60 -5.73
C SER A 149 -4.10 16.51 -6.07
N TYR A 150 -3.00 15.96 -6.59
CA TYR A 150 -1.73 16.66 -6.81
C TYR A 150 -1.11 17.30 -5.55
N VAL A 151 -1.65 16.97 -4.37
CA VAL A 151 -1.10 17.44 -3.09
C VAL A 151 0.25 16.75 -2.87
N PRO A 152 1.35 17.50 -2.62
CA PRO A 152 2.63 16.90 -2.31
C PRO A 152 2.51 15.90 -1.17
N ALA A 153 3.05 14.71 -1.38
CA ALA A 153 2.95 13.65 -0.40
C ALA A 153 4.22 12.83 -0.31
N ILE A 154 4.59 12.46 0.91
CA ILE A 154 5.73 11.60 1.20
C ILE A 154 5.28 10.35 1.91
N ALA A 155 6.02 9.26 1.76
CA ALA A 155 5.76 8.02 2.47
C ALA A 155 7.08 7.49 3.01
N TYR A 156 7.07 7.03 4.25
CA TYR A 156 8.29 6.62 4.94
C TYR A 156 8.06 5.44 5.88
N PRO A 157 9.04 4.52 6.02
CA PRO A 157 8.96 3.48 7.03
C PRO A 157 8.92 4.11 8.44
N ALA A 158 7.88 3.79 9.21
CA ALA A 158 7.69 4.33 10.55
C ALA A 158 8.82 3.95 11.53
N GLY A 159 9.50 2.82 11.30
CA GLY A 159 10.64 2.40 12.11
C GLY A 159 11.85 3.34 11.98
N GLU A 160 12.05 3.88 10.78
CA GLU A 160 13.18 4.73 10.44
C GLU A 160 12.92 6.21 10.71
N SER A 161 11.67 6.58 11.02
CA SER A 161 11.27 7.99 11.09
C SER A 161 12.02 8.78 12.17
N LYS A 162 12.52 8.11 13.21
CA LYS A 162 13.31 8.73 14.29
C LYS A 162 14.69 9.21 13.83
N HIS A 163 15.21 8.74 12.70
CA HIS A 163 16.53 9.07 12.18
C HIS A 163 16.53 10.32 11.28
N GLY A 164 15.80 11.36 11.68
CA GLY A 164 15.78 12.67 11.02
C GLY A 164 14.45 13.01 10.34
N PHE A 165 13.71 12.02 9.82
CA PHE A 165 12.42 12.27 9.15
C PHE A 165 11.39 12.93 10.08
N ILE A 166 11.43 12.61 11.37
CA ILE A 166 10.54 13.20 12.38
C ILE A 166 10.72 14.72 12.54
N ALA A 167 11.85 15.28 12.09
CA ALA A 167 12.08 16.73 12.08
C ALA A 167 11.22 17.44 11.02
N LEU A 168 10.77 16.74 9.97
CA LEU A 168 9.88 17.29 8.94
C LEU A 168 8.43 17.39 9.42
N ILE A 169 8.07 16.68 10.50
CA ILE A 169 6.72 16.67 11.04
C ILE A 169 6.56 17.87 11.97
N GLN A 170 6.08 18.97 11.39
CA GLN A 170 5.78 20.23 12.06
C GLN A 170 4.26 20.49 12.11
N GLU A 171 3.87 21.58 12.77
CA GLU A 171 2.48 22.02 12.77
C GLU A 171 2.00 22.31 11.34
N GLY A 172 0.78 21.90 11.02
CA GLY A 172 0.24 21.98 9.64
C GLY A 172 0.71 20.88 8.68
N PHE A 173 1.44 19.85 9.16
CA PHE A 173 1.89 18.72 8.35
C PHE A 173 1.15 17.41 8.76
N PRO A 174 0.04 17.04 8.09
CA PRO A 174 -0.73 15.86 8.44
C PRO A 174 0.06 14.56 8.23
N VAL A 175 -0.15 13.62 9.16
CA VAL A 175 0.47 12.29 9.12
C VAL A 175 -0.61 11.23 9.17
N ILE A 176 -0.72 10.45 8.11
CA ILE A 176 -1.60 9.28 8.00
C ILE A 176 -0.77 8.03 8.31
N PHE A 177 -1.18 7.25 9.29
CA PHE A 177 -0.45 6.05 9.71
C PHE A 177 -1.28 4.80 9.43
N VAL A 178 -0.72 3.85 8.67
CA VAL A 178 -1.31 2.52 8.48
C VAL A 178 -0.97 1.65 9.71
N ALA A 179 -1.88 1.60 10.67
CA ALA A 179 -1.75 0.89 11.95
C ALA A 179 -2.83 -0.18 12.11
N PRO A 180 -2.67 -1.38 11.52
CA PRO A 180 -3.51 -2.51 11.87
C PRO A 180 -3.31 -2.91 13.35
N LYS A 181 -4.29 -3.62 13.90
CA LYS A 181 -4.23 -4.19 15.26
C LYS A 181 -3.32 -5.41 15.31
N ASP A 182 -2.02 -5.17 15.17
CA ASP A 182 -0.97 -6.18 15.27
C ASP A 182 0.11 -5.73 16.27
N GLU A 183 1.22 -6.46 16.33
CA GLU A 183 2.37 -6.12 17.20
C GLU A 183 2.95 -4.72 16.93
N THR A 184 2.59 -4.08 15.82
CA THR A 184 3.01 -2.74 15.44
C THR A 184 2.04 -1.64 15.90
N GLU A 185 0.82 -1.99 16.33
CA GLU A 185 -0.23 -1.04 16.73
C GLU A 185 0.21 -0.14 17.91
N SER A 186 0.75 -0.77 18.95
CA SER A 186 1.21 -0.08 20.17
C SER A 186 2.27 1.00 19.86
N LYS A 187 3.10 0.73 18.85
CA LYS A 187 4.16 1.64 18.40
C LYS A 187 3.60 2.74 17.49
N GLY A 188 2.60 2.45 16.66
CA GLY A 188 1.87 3.45 15.87
C GLY A 188 1.13 4.48 16.73
N ARG A 189 0.44 4.02 17.79
CA ARG A 189 -0.23 4.92 18.76
C ARG A 189 0.75 5.86 19.47
N SER A 190 1.96 5.40 19.76
CA SER A 190 3.01 6.25 20.36
C SER A 190 3.42 7.42 19.44
N TYR A 191 3.45 7.23 18.12
CA TYR A 191 3.70 8.32 17.16
C TYR A 191 2.57 9.36 17.17
N HIS A 192 1.31 8.90 17.17
CA HIS A 192 0.14 9.79 17.26
C HIS A 192 0.12 10.60 18.55
N LEU A 193 0.44 9.97 19.69
CA LEU A 193 0.51 10.64 21.00
C LEU A 193 1.68 11.61 21.12
N ASN A 194 2.88 11.28 20.62
CA ASN A 194 4.04 12.17 20.69
C ASN A 194 3.82 13.46 19.88
N ASN A 195 3.13 13.38 18.74
CA ASN A 195 2.79 14.55 17.94
C ASN A 195 1.70 15.42 18.61
N ARG A 196 0.74 14.81 19.32
CA ARG A 196 -0.19 15.57 20.18
C ARG A 196 0.47 16.13 21.45
N GLY A 197 1.50 15.48 21.97
CA GLY A 197 2.27 15.92 23.13
C GLY A 197 3.10 17.18 22.86
N ARG A 198 3.60 17.35 21.64
CA ARG A 198 4.23 18.60 21.17
C ARG A 198 3.22 19.76 21.10
N ARG A 199 2.00 19.53 20.59
CA ARG A 199 0.90 20.53 20.61
C ARG A 199 0.63 21.14 22.00
N ARG A 200 0.91 20.42 23.10
CA ARG A 200 0.70 20.92 24.48
C ARG A 200 1.93 21.62 25.09
N ARG A 201 3.15 21.36 24.62
CA ARG A 201 4.36 21.98 25.20
C ARG A 201 4.63 23.37 24.63
N ASP A 202 4.24 23.60 23.38
CA ASP A 202 4.49 24.86 22.68
C ASP A 202 3.37 25.91 22.92
N GLN A 203 2.33 25.56 23.68
CA GLN A 203 1.26 26.48 24.15
C GLN A 203 1.47 26.97 25.60
N LYS A 204 2.71 27.06 26.10
CA LYS A 204 2.97 27.82 27.32
C LYS A 204 3.04 29.31 26.96
N PRO A 205 2.17 30.19 27.49
CA PRO A 205 2.27 31.60 27.22
C PRO A 205 3.61 32.12 27.73
N LEU A 206 4.37 32.79 26.85
CA LEU A 206 5.49 33.63 27.22
C LEU A 206 4.99 34.61 28.29
N ARG A 207 5.44 34.43 29.54
CA ARG A 207 5.20 35.40 30.60
C ARG A 207 5.88 36.71 30.18
N PRO A 208 5.18 37.87 30.20
CA PRO A 208 5.86 39.13 30.01
C PRO A 208 6.83 39.34 31.18
N SER A 209 8.10 39.52 30.86
CA SER A 209 9.12 40.00 31.77
C SER A 209 8.87 41.48 32.05
N ASN A 210 8.44 41.80 33.27
CA ASN A 210 8.65 43.11 33.90
C ASN A 210 9.90 43.03 34.77
#